data_AF-A0A962YG17-F1
#
_entry.id   AF-A0A962YG17-F1
#
_cell.length_a   1.000
_cell.length_b   1.000
_cell.length_c   1.000
_cell.angle_alpha   90.00
_cell.angle_beta   90.00
_cell.angle_gamma   90.00
#
_symmetry.space_group_name_H-M   'P 1'
#
loop_
_entity.id
_entity.type
_entity.pdbx_description
1 polymer ?
#
loop_
_entity_poly.entity_id
_entity_poly.type
_entity_poly.pdbx_seq_one_letter_code
_entity_poly.pdbx_strand_id
1 'polypeptide(L)'
;MAQLDPITLAVIQNGLQQVCNEMDLAFVRAAFSPVISEALDRSDGIYHRTSGELIAQGELGLPVFVGTMQFGTQAVIERARDLQPGDLYIVNDPYLGGTHLMDVRFAKPFFYRGE
;
A
#
# COMPACT_ATOMS: atom_id res chain seq x y z
N MET A 1 5.73 1.26 -25.37
CA MET A 1 5.17 0.12 -24.60
C MET A 1 4.44 -0.78 -25.57
N ALA A 2 4.65 -2.09 -25.51
CA ALA A 2 3.82 -3.02 -26.27
C ALA A 2 2.36 -2.87 -25.82
N GLN A 3 1.41 -2.94 -26.75
CA GLN A 3 0.00 -2.81 -26.42
C GLN A 3 -0.42 -4.04 -25.61
N LEU A 4 -0.71 -3.85 -24.32
CA LEU A 4 -1.23 -4.89 -23.43
C LEU A 4 -2.59 -5.35 -23.97
N ASP A 5 -2.72 -6.65 -24.28
CA ASP A 5 -4.01 -7.19 -24.68
C ASP A 5 -4.95 -7.26 -23.46
N PRO A 6 -6.28 -7.21 -23.67
CA PRO A 6 -7.24 -7.17 -22.58
C PRO A 6 -7.19 -8.39 -21.65
N ILE A 7 -6.81 -9.56 -22.14
CA ILE A 7 -6.75 -10.79 -21.35
C ILE A 7 -5.56 -10.71 -20.40
N THR A 8 -4.38 -10.38 -20.93
CA THR A 8 -3.17 -10.19 -20.11
C THR A 8 -3.36 -9.08 -19.09
N LEU A 9 -3.96 -7.95 -19.46
CA LEU A 9 -4.28 -6.88 -18.53
C LEU A 9 -5.17 -7.37 -17.39
N ALA A 10 -6.25 -8.10 -17.69
CA ALA A 10 -7.14 -8.65 -16.68
C ALA A 10 -6.43 -9.64 -15.75
N VAL A 11 -5.57 -10.52 -16.28
CA VAL A 11 -4.79 -11.47 -15.46
C VAL A 11 -3.86 -10.72 -14.50
N ILE A 12 -3.14 -9.70 -14.99
CA ILE A 12 -2.23 -8.89 -14.16
C ILE A 12 -3.01 -8.13 -13.09
N GLN A 13 -4.12 -7.48 -13.47
CA GLN A 13 -4.94 -6.71 -12.53
C GLN A 13 -5.48 -7.61 -11.41
N ASN A 14 -6.07 -8.76 -11.75
CA ASN A 14 -6.60 -9.70 -10.77
C ASN A 14 -5.50 -10.31 -9.90
N GLY A 15 -4.32 -10.59 -10.47
CA GLY A 15 -3.16 -11.07 -9.70
C GLY A 15 -2.68 -10.06 -8.66
N LEU A 16 -2.53 -8.78 -9.04
CA LEU A 16 -2.15 -7.72 -8.10
C LEU A 16 -3.22 -7.48 -7.02
N GLN A 17 -4.49 -7.53 -7.41
CA GLN A 17 -5.61 -7.44 -6.46
C GLN A 17 -5.58 -8.59 -5.45
N GLN A 18 -5.35 -9.82 -5.92
CA GLN A 18 -5.25 -11.00 -5.04
C GLN A 18 -4.09 -10.85 -4.04
N VAL A 19 -2.92 -10.36 -4.48
CA VAL A 19 -1.79 -10.09 -3.57
C VAL A 19 -2.23 -9.12 -2.46
N CYS A 20 -2.95 -8.05 -2.80
CA CYS A 20 -3.41 -7.09 -1.80
C CYS A 20 -4.46 -7.70 -0.86
N ASN A 21 -5.37 -8.54 -1.37
CA ASN A 21 -6.33 -9.27 -0.55
C ASN A 21 -5.64 -10.27 0.41
N GLU A 22 -4.48 -10.84 0.03
CA GLU A 22 -3.68 -11.67 0.94
C GLU A 22 -2.94 -10.84 1.99
N MET A 23 -2.40 -9.67 1.62
CA MET A 23 -1.83 -8.71 2.60
C MET A 23 -2.87 -8.32 3.65
N ASP A 24 -4.08 -8.01 3.21
CA ASP A 24 -5.22 -7.71 4.05
C ASP A 24 -5.47 -8.81 5.10
N LEU A 25 -5.59 -10.06 4.65
CA LEU A 25 -5.87 -11.20 5.52
C LEU A 25 -4.72 -11.48 6.49
N ALA A 26 -3.48 -11.34 6.03
CA ALA A 26 -2.30 -11.50 6.88
C ALA A 26 -2.28 -10.44 8.00
N PHE A 27 -2.59 -9.18 7.67
CA PHE A 27 -2.62 -8.10 8.65
C PHE A 27 -3.73 -8.30 9.69
N VAL A 28 -4.96 -8.62 9.26
CA VAL A 28 -6.10 -8.93 10.18
C VAL A 28 -5.74 -10.05 11.14
N ARG A 29 -5.19 -11.16 10.63
CA ARG A 29 -4.89 -12.34 11.45
C ARG A 29 -3.74 -12.13 12.42
N ALA A 30 -2.81 -11.24 12.10
CA ALA A 30 -1.70 -10.89 12.96
C ALA A 30 -2.06 -9.84 14.02
N ALA A 31 -3.15 -9.10 13.81
CA ALA A 31 -3.53 -8.01 14.70
C ALA A 31 -4.12 -8.51 16.01
N PHE A 32 -3.59 -7.98 17.12
CA PHE A 32 -4.19 -8.13 18.45
C PHE A 32 -5.36 -7.15 18.69
N SER A 33 -5.33 -5.99 18.03
CA SER A 33 -6.33 -4.93 18.24
C SER A 33 -7.63 -5.26 17.50
N PRO A 34 -8.80 -5.26 18.17
CA PRO A 34 -10.09 -5.46 17.52
C PRO A 34 -10.42 -4.37 16.50
N VAL A 35 -9.82 -3.18 16.64
CA VAL A 35 -9.93 -2.10 15.64
C VAL A 35 -9.42 -2.55 14.27
N ILE A 36 -8.38 -3.39 14.24
CA ILE A 36 -7.82 -3.93 12.99
C ILE A 36 -8.41 -5.30 12.68
N SER A 37 -8.50 -6.20 13.67
CA SER A 37 -8.89 -7.59 13.44
C SER A 37 -10.39 -7.79 13.18
N GLU A 38 -11.24 -6.89 13.67
CA GLU A 38 -12.71 -6.98 13.55
C GLU A 38 -13.31 -5.79 12.81
N ALA A 39 -12.88 -4.56 13.14
CA ALA A 39 -13.42 -3.34 12.52
C ALA A 39 -12.72 -2.98 11.19
N LEU A 40 -11.63 -3.67 10.85
CA LEU A 40 -10.91 -3.53 9.57
C LEU A 40 -10.40 -2.11 9.29
N ASP A 41 -10.08 -1.35 10.34
CA ASP A 41 -9.50 -0.01 10.25
C ASP A 41 -8.02 -0.07 9.84
N ARG A 42 -7.82 -0.46 8.58
CA ARG A 42 -6.52 -0.62 7.91
C ARG A 42 -6.72 -0.57 6.40
N SER A 43 -5.60 -0.57 5.67
CA SER A 43 -5.58 -0.73 4.23
C SER A 43 -4.19 -1.13 3.76
N ASP A 44 -4.14 -2.03 2.78
CA ASP A 44 -2.91 -2.57 2.23
C ASP A 44 -2.94 -2.44 0.70
N GLY A 45 -1.85 -1.97 0.10
CA GLY A 45 -1.84 -1.67 -1.33
C GLY A 45 -0.45 -1.61 -1.95
N ILE A 46 -0.44 -1.64 -3.27
CA ILE A 46 0.74 -1.51 -4.13
C ILE A 46 0.65 -0.14 -4.82
N TYR A 47 1.74 0.60 -4.77
CA TYR A 47 1.83 1.97 -5.27
C TYR A 47 2.97 2.12 -6.28
N HIS A 48 2.81 3.02 -7.22
CA HIS A 48 3.81 3.29 -8.26
C HIS A 48 5.07 3.91 -7.65
N ARG A 49 6.23 3.34 -8.00
CA ARG A 49 7.55 3.68 -7.41
C ARG A 49 7.89 5.16 -7.42
N THR A 50 7.48 5.87 -8.47
CA THR A 50 7.89 7.27 -8.68
C THR A 50 6.77 8.27 -8.41
N SER A 51 5.55 8.00 -8.88
CA SER A 51 4.41 8.91 -8.68
C SER A 51 3.70 8.68 -7.36
N GLY A 52 3.91 7.53 -6.71
CA GLY A 52 3.18 7.11 -5.52
C GLY A 52 1.71 6.78 -5.78
N GLU A 53 1.25 6.81 -7.03
CA GLU A 53 -0.14 6.53 -7.40
C GLU A 53 -0.53 5.09 -7.07
N LEU A 54 -1.77 4.90 -6.63
CA LEU A 54 -2.31 3.58 -6.32
C LEU A 54 -2.36 2.68 -7.57
N ILE A 55 -1.82 1.48 -7.48
CA ILE A 55 -1.88 0.44 -8.54
C ILE A 55 -2.96 -0.59 -8.20
N ALA A 56 -2.96 -1.11 -6.96
CA ALA A 56 -3.92 -2.09 -6.47
C ALA A 56 -4.04 -1.97 -4.94
N GLN A 57 -5.21 -2.27 -4.40
CA GLN A 57 -5.47 -2.20 -2.95
C GLN A 57 -6.41 -3.29 -2.51
N GLY A 58 -6.22 -3.84 -1.32
CA GLY A 58 -7.10 -4.86 -0.75
C GLY A 58 -8.53 -4.36 -0.56
N GLU A 59 -9.49 -5.28 -0.70
CA GLU A 59 -10.93 -4.99 -0.67
C GLU A 59 -11.52 -4.85 0.74
N LEU A 60 -10.82 -5.33 1.78
CA LEU A 60 -11.40 -5.43 3.12
C LEU A 60 -11.13 -4.18 3.97
N GLY A 61 -10.21 -3.32 3.56
CA GLY A 61 -9.86 -2.10 4.28
C GLY A 61 -10.91 -0.99 4.17
N LEU A 62 -10.84 0.00 5.07
CA LEU A 62 -11.76 1.14 5.01
C LEU A 62 -11.54 1.98 3.73
N PRO A 63 -12.61 2.36 3.00
CA PRO A 63 -12.48 3.12 1.76
C PRO A 63 -11.77 4.47 1.90
N VAL A 64 -11.77 5.07 3.10
CA VAL A 64 -11.06 6.34 3.37
C VAL A 64 -9.58 6.25 3.00
N PHE A 65 -8.97 5.08 3.17
CA PHE A 65 -7.54 4.88 2.92
C PHE A 65 -7.17 4.82 1.44
N VAL A 66 -8.13 4.54 0.54
CA VAL A 66 -7.92 4.62 -0.92
C VAL A 66 -7.39 5.99 -1.32
N GLY A 67 -7.93 7.05 -0.69
CA GLY A 67 -7.54 8.42 -0.97
C GLY A 67 -6.31 8.88 -0.18
N THR A 68 -6.07 8.37 1.03
CA THR A 68 -5.06 8.94 1.94
C THR A 68 -3.70 8.25 1.83
N MET A 69 -3.66 6.94 1.61
CA MET A 69 -2.41 6.15 1.56
C MET A 69 -1.48 6.60 0.43
N GLN A 70 -2.04 6.98 -0.72
CA GLN A 70 -1.27 7.52 -1.86
C GLN A 70 -0.43 8.74 -1.46
N PHE A 71 -1.00 9.67 -0.70
CA PHE A 71 -0.27 10.87 -0.24
C PHE A 71 0.82 10.51 0.77
N GLY A 72 0.59 9.53 1.63
CA GLY A 72 1.61 8.98 2.52
C GLY A 72 2.80 8.38 1.75
N THR A 73 2.51 7.59 0.72
CA THR A 73 3.54 7.02 -0.17
C THR A 73 4.31 8.12 -0.89
N GLN A 74 3.63 9.13 -1.43
CA GLN A 74 4.28 10.28 -2.08
C GLN A 74 5.20 11.03 -1.11
N ALA A 75 4.76 11.23 0.13
CA ALA A 75 5.58 11.89 1.15
C ALA A 75 6.86 11.09 1.48
N VAL A 76 6.79 9.75 1.47
CA VAL A 76 7.96 8.87 1.61
C VAL A 76 8.87 9.01 0.38
N ILE A 77 8.33 8.93 -0.84
CA ILE A 77 9.12 9.05 -2.09
C ILE A 77 9.88 10.40 -2.14
N GLU A 78 9.25 11.49 -1.71
CA GLU A 78 9.88 12.82 -1.70
C GLU A 78 11.06 12.92 -0.72
N ARG A 79 11.01 12.20 0.40
CA ARG A 79 11.94 12.37 1.54
C ARG A 79 12.98 11.27 1.65
N ALA A 80 12.63 10.07 1.25
CA ALA A 80 13.53 8.92 1.31
C ALA A 80 14.69 9.15 0.33
N ARG A 81 15.90 8.94 0.81
CA ARG A 81 17.13 9.01 0.00
C ARG A 81 17.77 7.64 0.04
N ASP A 82 18.36 7.23 -1.08
CA ASP A 82 19.15 6.00 -1.18
C ASP A 82 18.41 4.73 -0.73
N LEU A 83 17.17 4.52 -1.21
CA LEU A 83 16.36 3.33 -0.91
C LEU A 83 17.18 2.03 -1.05
N GLN A 84 17.23 1.23 0.01
CA GLN A 84 17.90 -0.07 0.01
C GLN A 84 16.91 -1.23 0.15
N PRO A 85 17.23 -2.41 -0.42
CA PRO A 85 16.48 -3.63 -0.15
C PRO A 85 16.42 -3.93 1.35
N GLY A 86 15.20 -4.05 1.88
CA GLY A 86 14.95 -4.32 3.30
C GLY A 86 14.54 -3.10 4.12
N ASP A 87 14.64 -1.89 3.57
CA ASP A 87 14.16 -0.68 4.24
C ASP A 87 12.66 -0.71 4.53
N LEU A 88 12.28 -0.06 5.63
CA LEU A 88 10.89 0.19 6.02
C LEU A 88 10.75 1.62 6.52
N TYR A 89 9.85 2.38 5.89
CA TYR A 89 9.56 3.76 6.26
C TYR A 89 8.25 3.81 7.04
N ILE A 90 8.22 4.61 8.10
CA ILE A 90 7.05 4.76 8.97
C ILE A 90 6.60 6.22 8.94
N VAL A 91 5.31 6.43 8.70
CA VAL A 91 4.70 7.77 8.67
C VAL A 91 3.47 7.79 9.55
N ASN A 92 3.40 8.74 10.48
CA ASN A 92 2.22 8.98 11.31
C ASN A 92 1.81 10.47 11.34
N ASP A 93 2.49 11.34 10.60
CA ASP A 93 2.09 12.74 10.48
C ASP A 93 0.74 12.82 9.76
N PRO A 94 -0.32 13.35 10.42
CA PRO A 94 -1.64 13.43 9.81
C PRO A 94 -1.66 14.36 8.59
N TYR A 95 -0.76 15.34 8.51
CA TYR A 95 -0.70 16.27 7.38
C TYR A 95 -0.04 15.67 6.13
N LEU A 96 0.54 14.47 6.23
CA LEU A 96 1.19 13.75 5.13
C LEU A 96 0.36 12.53 4.68
N GLY A 97 -0.96 12.69 4.60
CA GLY A 97 -1.86 11.63 4.12
C GLY A 97 -2.42 10.71 5.22
N GLY A 98 -2.56 11.21 6.46
CA GLY A 98 -3.33 10.53 7.51
C GLY A 98 -4.62 11.28 7.80
N THR A 99 -5.58 10.63 8.46
CA THR A 99 -6.79 11.32 8.97
C THR A 99 -6.57 11.86 10.38
N HIS A 100 -5.76 11.16 11.17
CA HIS A 100 -5.32 11.56 12.50
C HIS A 100 -4.03 10.84 12.90
N LEU A 101 -3.43 11.23 14.04
CA LEU A 101 -2.14 10.73 14.52
C LEU A 101 -2.08 9.21 14.71
N MET A 102 -3.22 8.55 14.97
CA MET A 102 -3.28 7.11 15.19
C MET A 102 -3.16 6.31 13.88
N ASP A 103 -3.23 6.95 12.72
CA ASP A 103 -3.03 6.30 11.42
C ASP A 103 -1.53 6.17 11.15
N VAL A 104 -0.96 5.05 11.57
CA VAL A 104 0.45 4.72 11.32
C VAL A 104 0.56 3.90 10.05
N ARG A 105 1.33 4.43 9.09
CA ARG A 105 1.56 3.82 7.78
C ARG A 105 2.97 3.29 7.66
N PHE A 106 3.09 2.18 6.97
CA PHE A 106 4.36 1.54 6.65
C PHE A 106 4.53 1.51 5.13
N ALA A 107 5.66 1.99 4.64
CA ALA A 107 6.02 1.91 3.23
C ALA A 107 7.31 1.11 3.08
N LYS A 108 7.23 0.01 2.34
CA LYS A 108 8.36 -0.86 2.03
C LYS A 108 8.65 -0.78 0.53
N PRO A 109 9.82 -0.28 0.10
CA PRO A 109 10.21 -0.37 -1.30
C PRO A 109 10.31 -1.83 -1.74
N PHE A 110 9.75 -2.13 -2.90
CA PHE A 110 9.86 -3.45 -3.53
C PHE A 110 10.94 -3.41 -4.60
N PHE A 111 11.86 -4.37 -4.55
CA PHE A 111 12.94 -4.50 -5.52
C PHE A 111 12.78 -5.77 -6.34
N TYR A 112 12.95 -5.68 -7.66
CA TYR A 112 12.99 -6.83 -8.55
C TYR A 112 14.30 -6.85 -9.33
N ARG A 113 15.08 -7.93 -9.19
CA ARG A 113 16.39 -8.09 -9.84
C ARG A 113 17.38 -6.94 -9.58
N GLY A 114 17.27 -6.32 -8.40
CA GLY A 114 18.16 -5.23 -7.96
C GLY A 114 17.68 -3.82 -8.30
N GLU A 115 16.49 -3.67 -8.87
CA GLU A 115 15.88 -2.37 -9.23
C GLU A 115 14.63 -2.04 -8.41
#